data_AF-A0A7S2W4X8-F1
#
_entry.id   AF-A0A7S2W4X8-F1
#
_cell.length_a   1.000
_cell.length_b   1.000
_cell.length_c   1.000
_cell.angle_alpha   90.00
_cell.angle_beta   90.00
_cell.angle_gamma   90.00
#
_symmetry.space_group_name_H-M   'P 1'
#
loop_
_entity.id
_entity.type
_entity.pdbx_description
1 polymer ?
#
loop_
_entity_poly.entity_id
_entity_poly.type
_entity_poly.pdbx_seq_one_letter_code
_entity_poly.pdbx_strand_id
1 'polypeptide(L)'
;FLVTCACICFAALKVVAAGELVRELPPLELLRQMAPMALLQCLIMSFLNGELKGVNLNGITAKAWRVVIVSGMVSFTLNICSLQANKVTSPLTLCIAANAKQVLMIAIGTTLFNTHITTLNGFGIIIVLMASANYSLVSLKERTTKSSNKDNILPT
;
A
#
# COMPACT_ATOMS: atom_id res chain seq x y z
N PHE A 1 3.73 2.13 23.74
CA PHE A 1 3.49 0.70 23.46
C PHE A 1 2.01 0.39 23.25
N LEU A 2 1.12 0.63 24.23
CA LEU A 2 -0.33 0.39 24.07
C LEU A 2 -0.97 1.17 22.90
N VAL A 3 -0.65 2.47 22.78
CA VAL A 3 -1.11 3.31 21.66
C VAL A 3 -0.61 2.77 20.32
N THR A 4 0.63 2.29 20.28
CA THR A 4 1.26 1.71 19.09
C THR A 4 0.57 0.41 18.67
N CYS A 5 0.30 -0.49 19.62
CA CYS A 5 -0.46 -1.72 19.37
C CYS A 5 -1.88 -1.43 18.89
N ALA A 6 -2.59 -0.50 19.53
CA ALA A 6 -3.93 -0.09 19.10
C ALA A 6 -3.93 0.47 17.67
N CYS A 7 -2.93 1.29 17.33
CA CYS A 7 -2.78 1.87 15.98
C CYS A 7 -2.53 0.79 14.92
N ILE A 8 -1.69 -0.21 15.23
CA ILE A 8 -1.41 -1.35 14.34
C ILE A 8 -2.68 -2.20 14.14
N CYS A 9 -3.44 -2.48 15.21
CA CYS A 9 -4.69 -3.22 15.10
C CYS A 9 -5.72 -2.50 14.22
N PHE A 10 -5.91 -1.18 14.40
CA PHE A 10 -6.80 -0.38 13.55
C PHE A 10 -6.32 -0.33 12.10
N ALA A 11 -5.01 -0.19 11.86
CA ALA A 11 -4.44 -0.22 10.52
C ALA A 11 -4.66 -1.58 9.83
N ALA A 12 -4.44 -2.68 10.55
CA ALA A 12 -4.68 -4.03 10.06
C ALA A 12 -6.18 -4.27 9.77
N LEU A 13 -7.07 -3.84 10.67
CA LEU A 13 -8.51 -3.93 10.48
C LEU A 13 -8.97 -3.17 9.23
N LYS A 14 -8.45 -1.96 9.01
CA LYS A 14 -8.72 -1.16 7.80
C LYS A 14 -8.29 -1.90 6.54
N VAL A 15 -7.10 -2.53 6.55
CA VAL A 15 -6.58 -3.28 5.39
C VAL A 15 -7.45 -4.50 5.10
N VAL A 16 -7.86 -5.25 6.12
CA VAL A 16 -8.71 -6.44 5.96
C VAL A 16 -10.11 -6.05 5.47
N ALA A 17 -10.74 -5.06 6.10
CA ALA A 17 -12.06 -4.57 5.70
C ALA A 17 -12.06 -4.00 4.29
N ALA A 18 -11.02 -3.26 3.90
CA ALA A 18 -10.85 -2.78 2.53
C ALA A 18 -10.63 -3.94 1.54
N GLY A 19 -9.89 -4.98 1.95
CA GLY A 19 -9.65 -6.16 1.13
C GLY A 19 -10.93 -6.96 0.85
N GLU A 20 -11.80 -7.10 1.84
CA GLU A 20 -13.09 -7.78 1.68
C GLU A 20 -14.08 -6.94 0.84
N LEU A 21 -14.17 -5.64 1.11
CA LEU A 21 -15.05 -4.73 0.35
C LEU A 21 -14.68 -4.65 -1.14
N VAL A 22 -13.41 -4.83 -1.50
CA VAL A 22 -12.90 -4.85 -2.89
C VAL A 22 -13.39 -6.04 -3.72
N ARG A 23 -13.89 -7.11 -3.09
CA ARG A 23 -14.27 -8.34 -3.79
C ARG A 23 -15.67 -8.28 -4.41
N GLU A 24 -16.55 -7.45 -3.87
CA GLU A 24 -17.97 -7.43 -4.25
C GLU A 24 -18.30 -6.40 -5.33
N LEU A 25 -17.45 -5.40 -5.57
CA LEU A 25 -17.73 -4.29 -6.50
C LEU A 25 -16.63 -4.08 -7.56
N PRO A 26 -16.96 -3.47 -8.72
CA PRO A 26 -15.96 -3.03 -9.67
C PRO A 26 -15.02 -1.97 -9.04
N PRO A 27 -13.69 -2.06 -9.25
CA PRO A 27 -12.69 -1.26 -8.52
C PRO A 27 -12.81 0.25 -8.74
N LEU A 28 -13.38 0.70 -9.86
CA LEU A 28 -13.63 2.12 -10.13
C LEU A 28 -14.74 2.70 -9.23
N GLU A 29 -15.77 1.90 -8.95
CA GLU A 29 -16.90 2.32 -8.12
C GLU A 29 -16.50 2.44 -6.65
N LEU A 30 -15.62 1.55 -6.18
CA LEU A 30 -15.02 1.66 -4.85
C LEU A 30 -14.09 2.86 -4.72
N LEU A 31 -13.30 3.17 -5.75
CA LEU A 31 -12.46 4.37 -5.73
C LEU A 31 -13.32 5.63 -5.59
N ARG A 32 -14.45 5.67 -6.32
CA ARG A 32 -15.42 6.77 -6.26
C ARG A 32 -16.04 6.95 -4.87
N GLN A 33 -16.22 5.87 -4.10
CA GLN A 33 -16.78 5.92 -2.76
C GLN A 33 -15.72 6.18 -1.66
N MET A 34 -14.49 5.71 -1.85
CA MET A 34 -13.37 5.93 -0.92
C MET A 34 -12.79 7.35 -1.01
N ALA A 35 -12.76 7.93 -2.22
CA ALA A 35 -12.25 9.28 -2.46
C ALA A 35 -12.92 10.39 -1.62
N PRO A 36 -14.28 10.49 -1.52
CA PRO A 36 -14.92 11.53 -0.72
C PRO A 36 -14.65 11.38 0.77
N MET A 37 -14.59 10.14 1.29
CA MET A 37 -14.24 9.90 2.69
C MET A 37 -12.79 10.28 3.00
N ALA A 38 -11.86 9.98 2.09
CA ALA A 38 -10.46 10.37 2.23
C ALA A 38 -10.27 11.89 2.18
N LEU A 39 -11.03 12.59 1.32
CA LEU A 39 -11.01 14.05 1.22
C LEU A 39 -11.56 14.69 2.50
N LEU A 40 -12.68 14.19 3.02
CA LEU A 40 -13.25 14.66 4.29
C LEU A 40 -12.26 14.47 5.43
N GLN A 41 -11.62 13.30 5.51
CA GLN A 41 -10.66 13.00 6.57
C GLN A 41 -9.39 13.87 6.46
N CYS A 42 -8.90 14.13 5.25
CA CYS A 42 -7.80 15.07 5.03
C CYS A 42 -8.16 16.49 5.48
N LEU A 43 -9.39 16.96 5.18
CA LEU A 43 -9.86 18.29 5.59
C LEU A 43 -9.94 18.41 7.11
N ILE A 44 -10.51 17.42 7.78
CA ILE A 44 -10.60 17.40 9.26
C ILE A 44 -9.20 17.41 9.87
N MET A 45 -8.27 16.58 9.37
CA MET A 45 -6.91 16.52 9.89
C MET A 45 -6.14 17.83 9.66
N SER A 46 -6.28 18.44 8.49
CA SER A 46 -5.69 19.74 8.16
C SER A 46 -6.20 20.85 9.10
N PHE A 47 -7.49 20.81 9.44
CA PHE A 47 -8.09 21.74 10.41
C PHE A 47 -7.55 21.53 11.83
N LEU A 48 -7.48 20.29 12.31
CA LEU A 48 -6.95 19.97 13.64
C LEU A 48 -5.47 20.31 13.81
N ASN A 49 -4.67 20.14 12.76
CA ASN A 49 -3.25 20.52 12.77
C ASN A 49 -3.03 22.05 12.73
N GLY A 50 -4.07 22.85 12.48
CA GLY A 50 -3.97 24.31 12.45
C GLY A 50 -3.24 24.89 11.23
N GLU A 51 -2.91 24.06 10.24
CA GLU A 51 -2.11 24.44 9.06
C GLU A 51 -2.84 25.45 8.15
N LEU A 52 -4.17 25.56 8.27
CA LEU A 52 -4.96 26.58 7.56
C LEU A 52 -4.56 28.01 7.94
N LYS A 53 -3.98 28.24 9.13
CA LYS A 53 -3.58 29.58 9.58
C LYS A 53 -2.19 29.99 9.08
N GLY A 54 -1.34 29.02 8.68
CA GLY A 54 0.04 29.25 8.23
C GLY A 54 0.20 29.24 6.71
N VAL A 55 -0.86 28.95 5.95
CA VAL A 55 -0.82 28.94 4.49
C VAL A 55 -0.68 30.36 3.95
N ASN A 56 0.54 30.73 3.58
CA ASN A 56 0.80 31.94 2.83
C ASN A 56 0.55 31.65 1.34
N LEU A 57 -0.64 31.99 0.86
CA LEU A 57 -1.08 31.82 -0.53
C LEU A 57 -0.12 32.49 -1.54
N ASN A 58 0.60 33.54 -1.12
CA ASN A 58 1.57 34.25 -1.96
C ASN A 58 2.91 33.51 -2.11
N GLY A 59 3.20 32.50 -1.27
CA GLY A 59 4.42 31.70 -1.34
C GLY A 59 4.32 30.47 -2.25
N ILE A 60 3.13 30.19 -2.80
CA ILE A 60 2.90 28.99 -3.61
C ILE A 60 3.50 29.20 -5.01
N THR A 61 4.75 28.79 -5.15
CA THR A 61 5.49 28.88 -6.41
C THR A 61 4.89 27.92 -7.46
N ALA A 62 4.94 28.28 -8.75
CA ALA A 62 4.49 27.41 -9.86
C ALA A 62 5.15 26.01 -9.86
N LYS A 63 6.34 25.87 -9.27
CA LYS A 63 6.99 24.57 -9.01
C LYS A 63 6.21 23.72 -8.00
N ALA A 64 5.72 24.30 -6.92
CA ALA A 64 4.94 23.59 -5.91
C ALA A 64 3.63 23.05 -6.50
N TRP A 65 2.93 23.86 -7.31
CA TRP A 65 1.74 23.41 -8.03
C TRP A 65 2.02 22.24 -8.97
N ARG A 66 3.12 22.29 -9.74
CA ARG A 66 3.50 21.18 -10.62
C ARG A 66 3.79 19.90 -9.84
N VAL A 67 4.51 20.00 -8.72
CA VAL A 67 4.79 18.84 -7.86
C VAL A 67 3.50 18.26 -7.31
N VAL A 68 2.57 19.09 -6.80
CA VAL A 68 1.28 18.61 -6.27
C VAL A 68 0.46 17.91 -7.35
N ILE A 69 0.36 18.48 -8.55
CA ILE A 69 -0.41 17.88 -9.65
C ILE A 69 0.21 16.54 -10.06
N VAL A 70 1.53 16.49 -10.28
CA VAL A 70 2.21 15.25 -10.68
C VAL A 70 2.13 14.19 -9.58
N SER A 71 2.38 14.56 -8.33
CA SER A 71 2.23 13.64 -7.18
C SER A 71 0.80 13.15 -7.01
N GLY A 72 -0.20 14.01 -7.27
CA GLY A 72 -1.61 13.65 -7.28
C GLY A 72 -1.95 12.63 -8.37
N MET A 73 -1.49 12.87 -9.60
CA MET A 73 -1.66 11.94 -10.72
C MET A 73 -1.01 10.58 -10.42
N VAL A 74 0.24 10.57 -9.97
CA VAL A 74 0.95 9.33 -9.61
C VAL A 74 0.23 8.59 -8.48
N SER A 75 -0.21 9.31 -7.45
CA SER A 75 -0.95 8.72 -6.33
C SER A 75 -2.29 8.13 -6.77
N PHE A 76 -2.98 8.78 -7.71
CA PHE A 76 -4.21 8.26 -8.28
C PHE A 76 -3.98 6.98 -9.07
N THR A 77 -2.98 6.95 -9.96
CA THR A 77 -2.61 5.74 -10.70
C THR A 77 -2.19 4.60 -9.78
N LEU A 78 -1.42 4.90 -8.73
CA LEU A 78 -1.04 3.92 -7.71
C LEU A 78 -2.26 3.38 -6.96
N ASN A 79 -3.24 4.22 -6.62
CA ASN A 79 -4.48 3.79 -5.98
C ASN A 79 -5.29 2.86 -6.90
N ILE A 80 -5.42 3.17 -8.19
CA ILE A 80 -6.10 2.28 -9.15
C ILE A 80 -5.38 0.94 -9.27
N CYS A 81 -4.06 0.97 -9.48
CA CYS A 81 -3.26 -0.25 -9.61
C CYS A 81 -3.33 -1.10 -8.34
N SER A 82 -3.29 -0.46 -7.16
CA SER A 82 -3.43 -1.10 -5.85
C SER A 82 -4.80 -1.76 -5.69
N LEU A 83 -5.89 -1.08 -6.06
CA LEU A 83 -7.24 -1.66 -6.00
C LEU A 83 -7.43 -2.84 -6.96
N GLN A 84 -6.86 -2.75 -8.17
CA GLN A 84 -6.86 -3.88 -9.12
C GLN A 84 -6.05 -5.06 -8.57
N ALA A 85 -4.87 -4.81 -8.00
CA ALA A 85 -4.05 -5.83 -7.36
C ALA A 85 -4.77 -6.47 -6.17
N ASN A 86 -5.46 -5.69 -5.35
CA ASN A 86 -6.26 -6.16 -4.22
C ASN A 86 -7.41 -7.08 -4.66
N LYS A 87 -8.01 -6.83 -5.83
CA LYS A 87 -9.11 -7.66 -6.35
C LYS A 87 -8.65 -9.06 -6.76
N VAL A 88 -7.44 -9.16 -7.34
CA VAL A 88 -6.89 -10.43 -7.83
C VAL A 88 -6.04 -11.16 -6.79
N THR A 89 -5.76 -10.53 -5.64
CA THR A 89 -4.80 -11.01 -4.65
C THR A 89 -5.46 -11.31 -3.31
N SER A 90 -4.95 -12.28 -2.54
CA SER A 90 -5.50 -12.56 -1.21
C SER A 90 -5.05 -11.48 -0.21
N PRO A 91 -5.84 -11.17 0.85
CA PRO A 91 -5.45 -10.22 1.88
C PRO A 91 -4.08 -10.54 2.51
N LEU A 92 -3.78 -11.84 2.69
CA LEU A 92 -2.50 -12.31 3.22
C LEU A 92 -1.31 -11.96 2.31
N THR A 93 -1.43 -12.20 1.00
CA THR A 93 -0.38 -11.85 0.04
C THR A 93 -0.17 -10.34 -0.02
N LEU A 94 -1.22 -9.54 0.14
CA LEU A 94 -1.12 -8.08 0.17
C LEU A 94 -0.33 -7.58 1.38
N CYS A 95 -0.56 -8.15 2.56
CA CYS A 95 0.20 -7.84 3.77
C CYS A 95 1.69 -8.19 3.62
N ILE A 96 2.02 -9.34 3.03
CA ILE A 96 3.41 -9.76 2.81
C ILE A 96 4.09 -8.83 1.80
N ALA A 97 3.42 -8.50 0.69
CA ALA A 97 3.95 -7.56 -0.31
C ALA A 97 4.18 -6.16 0.26
N ALA A 98 3.29 -5.67 1.14
CA ALA A 98 3.45 -4.38 1.81
C ALA A 98 4.69 -4.37 2.71
N ASN A 99 4.88 -5.41 3.54
CA ASN A 99 6.07 -5.55 4.38
C ASN A 99 7.35 -5.68 3.55
N ALA A 100 7.33 -6.46 2.47
CA ALA A 100 8.46 -6.58 1.55
C ALA A 100 8.84 -5.25 0.91
N LYS A 101 7.84 -4.48 0.44
CA LYS A 101 8.03 -3.13 -0.12
C LYS A 101 8.66 -2.19 0.91
N GLN A 102 8.20 -2.24 2.16
CA GLN A 102 8.73 -1.41 3.24
C GLN A 102 10.19 -1.75 3.55
N VAL A 103 10.53 -3.03 3.65
CA VAL A 103 11.91 -3.48 3.89
C VAL A 103 12.83 -3.14 2.71
N LEU A 104 12.33 -3.27 1.47
CA LEU A 104 13.08 -2.85 0.28
C LEU A 104 13.33 -1.33 0.27
N MET A 105 12.34 -0.53 0.65
CA MET A 105 12.51 0.93 0.79
C MET A 105 13.58 1.25 1.82
N ILE A 106 13.60 0.55 2.97
CA ILE A 106 14.63 0.71 3.99
C ILE A 106 16.01 0.36 3.42
N ALA A 107 16.15 -0.77 2.74
CA ALA A 107 17.43 -1.20 2.16
C ALA A 107 17.96 -0.21 1.09
N ILE A 108 17.08 0.31 0.23
CA ILE A 108 17.46 1.32 -0.76
C ILE A 108 17.83 2.63 -0.06
N GLY A 109 17.07 3.05 0.96
CA GLY A 109 17.37 4.27 1.71
C GLY A 109 18.72 4.20 2.40
N THR A 110 19.02 3.10 3.10
CA THR A 110 20.29 2.96 3.81
C THR A 110 21.49 2.87 2.88
N THR A 111 21.35 2.23 1.71
CA THR A 111 22.42 2.19 0.69
C THR A 111 22.67 3.54 0.04
N LEU A 112 21.62 4.32 -0.23
CA LEU A 112 21.74 5.64 -0.85
C LEU A 112 22.30 6.69 0.12
N PHE A 113 21.88 6.68 1.38
CA PHE A 113 22.29 7.65 2.40
C PHE A 113 23.52 7.23 3.22
N ASN A 114 24.13 6.06 2.93
CA ASN A 114 25.28 5.50 3.66
C ASN A 114 25.08 5.49 5.20
N THR A 115 23.84 5.27 5.64
CA THR A 115 23.52 5.25 7.07
C THR A 115 24.10 3.99 7.70
N HIS A 116 24.77 4.11 8.85
CA HIS A 116 25.32 2.98 9.58
C HIS A 116 24.21 2.00 9.98
N ILE A 117 24.21 0.82 9.37
CA ILE A 117 23.30 -0.28 9.71
C ILE A 117 24.01 -1.23 10.66
N THR A 118 23.39 -1.52 11.81
CA THR A 118 23.83 -2.59 12.71
C THR A 118 23.69 -3.94 12.00
N THR A 119 24.66 -4.85 12.18
CA THR A 119 24.67 -6.19 11.57
C THR A 119 23.36 -6.96 11.78
N LEU A 120 22.72 -6.81 12.95
CA LEU A 120 21.41 -7.40 13.26
C LEU A 120 20.28 -6.90 12.35
N ASN A 121 20.25 -5.59 12.06
CA ASN A 121 19.24 -4.99 11.18
C ASN A 121 19.46 -5.44 9.73
N GLY A 122 20.72 -5.54 9.29
CA GLY A 122 21.09 -6.09 7.98
C GLY A 122 20.61 -7.53 7.82
N PHE A 123 20.82 -8.37 8.84
CA PHE A 123 20.34 -9.76 8.83
C PHE A 123 18.80 -9.84 8.76
N GLY A 124 18.09 -9.01 9.52
CA GLY A 124 16.63 -8.93 9.47
C GLY A 124 16.08 -8.58 8.08
N ILE A 125 16.73 -7.65 7.37
CA ILE A 125 16.36 -7.29 5.99
C ILE A 125 16.46 -8.51 5.07
N ILE A 126 17.55 -9.26 5.14
CA ILE A 126 17.78 -10.43 4.28
C ILE A 126 16.72 -11.51 4.55
N ILE A 127 16.44 -11.81 5.81
CA ILE A 127 15.42 -12.81 6.19
C ILE A 127 14.05 -12.43 5.62
N VAL A 128 13.61 -11.18 5.81
CA VAL A 128 12.28 -10.75 5.36
C VAL A 128 12.17 -10.80 3.83
N LEU A 129 13.22 -10.42 3.11
CA LEU A 129 13.25 -10.51 1.65
C LEU A 129 13.17 -11.98 1.17
N MET A 130 13.95 -12.88 1.78
CA MET A 130 13.91 -14.31 1.45
C MET A 130 12.56 -14.95 1.76
N ALA A 131 11.96 -14.63 2.91
CA ALA A 131 10.65 -15.15 3.32
C ALA A 131 9.54 -14.67 2.36
N SER A 132 9.56 -13.38 2.01
CA SER A 132 8.58 -12.78 1.09
C SER A 132 8.70 -13.35 -0.33
N ALA A 133 9.92 -13.57 -0.82
CA ALA A 133 10.17 -14.18 -2.12
C ALA A 133 9.67 -15.64 -2.17
N ASN A 134 10.00 -16.46 -1.17
CA ASN A 134 9.52 -17.85 -1.10
C ASN A 134 8.00 -17.92 -1.06
N TYR A 135 7.35 -17.10 -0.22
CA TYR A 135 5.89 -17.05 -0.16
C TYR A 135 5.28 -16.65 -1.52
N SER A 136 5.86 -15.66 -2.20
CA SER A 136 5.38 -15.24 -3.52
C SER A 136 5.44 -16.38 -4.53
N LEU A 137 6.53 -17.16 -4.56
CA LEU A 137 6.67 -18.33 -5.44
C LEU A 137 5.63 -19.42 -5.15
N VAL A 138 5.39 -19.72 -3.87
CA VAL A 138 4.36 -20.72 -3.47
C VAL A 138 2.97 -20.24 -3.88
N SER A 139 2.64 -18.97 -3.59
CA SER A 139 1.33 -18.41 -3.96
C SER A 139 1.10 -18.42 -5.48
N LEU A 140 2.14 -18.16 -6.27
CA LEU A 140 2.06 -18.27 -7.73
C LEU A 140 1.80 -19.70 -8.19
N LYS A 141 2.53 -20.69 -7.64
CA LYS A 141 2.31 -22.11 -7.95
C LYS A 141 0.88 -22.56 -7.64
N GLU A 142 0.35 -22.19 -6.48
CA GLU A 142 -1.04 -22.54 -6.10
C GLU A 142 -2.08 -21.94 -7.06
N ARG A 143 -1.84 -20.73 -7.56
CA ARG A 143 -2.71 -20.07 -8.55
C ARG A 143 -2.66 -20.77 -9.91
N THR A 144 -1.46 -21.11 -10.39
CA THR A 144 -1.27 -21.79 -11.68
C THR A 144 -1.87 -23.21 -11.65
N THR A 145 -1.66 -23.97 -10.57
CA THR A 145 -2.24 -25.32 -10.42
C THR A 145 -3.78 -25.27 -10.39
N LYS A 146 -4.38 -24.29 -9.72
CA LYS A 146 -5.85 -24.11 -9.74
C LYS A 146 -6.39 -23.78 -11.12
N SER A 147 -5.69 -22.98 -11.92
CA SER A 147 -6.09 -22.66 -13.30
C SER A 147 -6.01 -23.89 -14.19
N SER A 148 -4.87 -24.60 -14.17
CA SER A 148 -4.66 -25.79 -15.00
C SER A 148 -5.62 -26.94 -14.66
N ASN A 149 -6.02 -27.11 -13.40
CA ASN A 149 -7.02 -28.09 -13.02
C ASN A 149 -8.42 -27.70 -13.51
N LYS A 150 -8.76 -26.40 -13.57
CA LYS A 150 -10.06 -25.93 -14.06
C LYS A 150 -10.23 -26.14 -15.57
N ASP A 151 -9.15 -25.98 -16.33
CA ASP A 151 -9.11 -26.24 -17.77
C ASP A 151 -9.25 -27.75 -18.10
N ASN A 152 -8.86 -28.63 -17.17
CA ASN A 152 -8.99 -30.08 -17.30
C ASN A 152 -10.38 -30.62 -16.92
N ILE A 153 -11.25 -29.80 -16.32
CA ILE A 153 -12.60 -30.18 -15.86
C ILE A 153 -13.69 -29.67 -16.82
N LEU A 154 -13.36 -28.81 -17.78
CA LEU A 154 -14.25 -28.41 -18.87
C LEU A 154 -13.82 -29.11 -20.18
N PRO A 155 -14.22 -30.37 -20.43
CA PRO A 155 -14.25 -30.86 -21.80
C PRO A 155 -15.31 -30.05 -22.58
N THR A 156 -14.87 -29.43 -23.67
CA THR A 156 -15.64 -28.87 -24.82
C THR A 156 -17.15 -28.65 -24.65
#